data_AF-A0A847I522-F1
#
_entry.id   AF-A0A847I522-F1
#
_cell.length_a   1.000
_cell.length_b   1.000
_cell.length_c   1.000
_cell.angle_alpha   90.00
_cell.angle_beta   90.00
_cell.angle_gamma   90.00
#
_symmetry.space_group_name_H-M   'P 1'
#
loop_
_entity.id
_entity.type
_entity.pdbx_description
1 polymer ?
#
loop_
_entity_poly.entity_id
_entity_poly.type
_entity_poly.pdbx_seq_one_letter_code
_entity_poly.pdbx_strand_id
1 'polypeptide(L)'
;HGGRAALAVVLPPLLALSGLVGGYVYLFVAVLRAPSTAASPIFVARQVQTATVLHAVLDYAARHTGQGPLHASELVASGRLPAGHFALSKSATSTAAVPVSGTTLDALEALPYEEAQAVVAAAAAALPEGTVAHRVGDFVFVYHGADISAAAGGIWVVVAAPDALADPASQALFAGHADGSITRIDPGGLAAALTEQNALRAESGLPPLSDPTTVTHERPAVCLP
;
A
#
# COMPACT_ATOMS: atom_id res chain seq x y z
N HIS A 1 -63.31 34.94 -17.23
CA HIS A 1 -62.94 33.89 -16.26
C HIS A 1 -61.63 33.14 -16.62
N GLY A 2 -60.61 33.80 -17.20
CA GLY A 2 -59.39 33.10 -17.68
C GLY A 2 -58.15 33.18 -16.77
N GLY A 3 -58.08 34.16 -15.85
CA GLY A 3 -56.85 34.40 -15.06
C GLY A 3 -56.57 33.39 -13.94
N ARG A 4 -57.60 32.70 -13.41
CA ARG A 4 -57.44 31.69 -12.35
C ARG A 4 -56.96 30.34 -12.90
N ALA A 5 -57.28 30.03 -14.16
CA ALA A 5 -56.83 28.79 -14.82
C ALA A 5 -55.36 28.87 -15.25
N ALA A 6 -54.90 30.04 -15.73
CA ALA A 6 -53.49 30.24 -16.10
C ALA A 6 -52.54 30.13 -14.89
N LEU A 7 -52.96 30.62 -13.72
CA LEU A 7 -52.14 30.60 -12.50
C LEU A 7 -52.00 29.17 -11.93
N ALA A 8 -53.01 28.30 -12.09
CA ALA A 8 -52.97 26.92 -11.62
C ALA A 8 -52.07 25.99 -12.47
N VAL A 9 -51.82 26.34 -13.74
CA VAL A 9 -51.00 25.53 -14.66
C VAL A 9 -49.52 25.90 -14.57
N VAL A 10 -49.19 27.15 -14.22
CA VAL A 10 -47.80 27.64 -14.18
C VAL A 10 -47.17 27.48 -12.79
N LEU A 11 -47.96 27.45 -11.72
CA LEU A 11 -47.45 27.29 -10.35
C LEU A 11 -46.75 25.94 -10.08
N PRO A 12 -47.32 24.78 -10.48
CA PRO A 12 -46.70 23.48 -10.24
C PRO A 12 -45.31 23.32 -10.89
N PRO A 13 -45.08 23.69 -12.17
CA PRO A 13 -43.75 23.56 -12.77
C PRO A 13 -42.74 24.55 -12.20
N LEU A 14 -43.15 25.77 -11.80
CA LEU A 14 -42.24 26.72 -11.15
C LEU A 14 -41.81 26.27 -9.75
N LEU A 15 -42.71 25.67 -8.97
CA LEU A 15 -42.37 25.09 -7.67
C LEU A 15 -41.47 23.86 -7.81
N ALA A 16 -41.70 23.02 -8.82
CA ALA A 16 -40.82 21.89 -9.13
C ALA A 16 -39.42 22.35 -9.55
N LEU A 17 -39.31 23.38 -10.39
CA LEU A 17 -38.02 23.94 -10.81
C LEU A 17 -37.28 24.58 -9.62
N SER A 18 -38.01 25.32 -8.77
CA SER A 18 -37.46 25.95 -7.56
C SER A 18 -36.98 24.91 -6.54
N GLY A 19 -37.70 23.79 -6.41
CA GLY A 19 -37.30 22.66 -5.58
C GLY A 19 -36.06 21.94 -6.11
N LEU A 20 -35.95 21.78 -7.43
CA LEU A 20 -34.76 21.22 -8.08
C LEU A 20 -33.52 22.10 -7.90
N VAL A 21 -33.66 23.41 -8.09
CA VAL A 21 -32.57 24.38 -7.89
C VAL A 21 -32.21 24.47 -6.40
N GLY A 22 -33.19 24.55 -5.50
CA GLY A 22 -32.96 24.58 -4.07
C GLY A 22 -32.30 23.29 -3.55
N GLY A 23 -32.72 22.13 -4.05
CA GLY A 23 -32.12 20.84 -3.76
C GLY A 23 -30.69 20.73 -4.27
N TYR A 24 -30.42 21.19 -5.49
CA TYR A 24 -29.07 21.21 -6.06
C TYR A 24 -28.13 22.15 -5.28
N VAL A 25 -28.59 23.37 -4.94
CA VAL A 25 -27.83 24.31 -4.12
C VAL A 25 -27.58 23.75 -2.71
N TYR A 26 -28.58 23.11 -2.10
CA TYR A 26 -28.41 22.46 -0.80
C TYR A 26 -27.38 21.32 -0.86
N LEU A 27 -27.44 20.46 -1.89
CA LEU A 27 -26.50 19.36 -2.07
C LEU A 27 -25.08 19.88 -2.31
N PHE A 28 -24.94 20.92 -3.14
CA PHE A 28 -23.68 21.58 -3.43
C PHE A 28 -23.07 22.24 -2.18
N VAL A 29 -23.89 22.95 -1.39
CA VAL A 29 -23.46 23.54 -0.12
C VAL A 29 -23.17 22.46 0.94
N ALA A 30 -23.88 21.34 0.95
CA ALA A 30 -23.61 20.22 1.85
C ALA A 30 -22.28 19.52 1.51
N VAL A 31 -21.93 19.39 0.22
CA VAL A 31 -20.62 18.89 -0.23
C VAL A 31 -19.50 19.86 0.14
N LEU A 32 -19.71 21.17 0.03
CA LEU A 32 -18.72 22.19 0.43
C LEU A 32 -18.61 22.38 1.96
N ARG A 33 -19.65 22.03 2.72
CA ARG A 33 -19.67 22.05 4.18
C ARG A 33 -19.31 20.70 4.80
N ALA A 34 -19.09 19.67 4.00
CA ALA A 34 -18.51 18.43 4.49
C ALA A 34 -17.15 18.81 5.10
N PRO A 35 -16.93 18.55 6.41
CA PRO A 35 -15.64 18.82 7.01
C PRO A 35 -14.61 18.00 6.24
N SER A 36 -13.75 18.67 5.48
CA SER A 36 -12.52 18.06 4.99
C SER A 36 -11.74 17.69 6.23
N THR A 37 -11.85 16.43 6.67
CA THR A 37 -11.02 15.89 7.73
C THR A 37 -9.59 16.01 7.24
N ALA A 38 -8.89 17.04 7.67
CA ALA A 38 -7.48 17.21 7.37
C ALA A 38 -6.79 15.92 7.81
N ALA A 39 -6.23 15.17 6.86
CA ALA A 39 -5.51 13.95 7.17
C ALA A 39 -4.38 14.32 8.13
N SER A 40 -4.23 13.58 9.23
CA SER A 40 -3.11 13.81 10.16
C SER A 40 -1.80 13.79 9.38
N PRO A 41 -0.85 14.73 9.63
CA PRO A 41 0.43 14.78 8.93
C PRO A 41 1.20 13.46 8.94
N ILE A 42 1.03 12.66 10.01
CA ILE A 42 1.64 11.32 10.11
C ILE A 42 1.08 10.36 9.04
N PHE A 43 -0.23 10.40 8.78
CA PHE A 43 -0.84 9.54 7.75
C PHE A 43 -0.37 9.92 6.35
N VAL A 44 -0.30 11.23 6.06
CA VAL A 44 0.21 11.70 4.77
C VAL A 44 1.66 11.29 4.59
N ALA A 45 2.51 11.45 5.61
CA ALA A 45 3.91 11.04 5.56
C ALA A 45 4.07 9.54 5.26
N ARG A 46 3.31 8.68 5.95
CA ARG A 46 3.36 7.23 5.74
C ARG A 46 2.79 6.80 4.39
N GLN A 47 1.73 7.44 3.92
CA GLN A 47 1.20 7.21 2.57
C GLN A 47 2.24 7.57 1.50
N VAL A 48 2.90 8.72 1.64
CA VAL A 48 3.98 9.16 0.73
C VAL A 48 5.15 8.17 0.76
N GLN A 49 5.60 7.74 1.94
CA GLN A 49 6.67 6.75 2.05
C GLN A 49 6.27 5.40 1.41
N THR A 50 5.03 4.95 1.61
CA THR A 50 4.51 3.74 0.96
C THR A 50 4.51 3.89 -0.56
N ALA A 51 4.10 5.05 -1.09
CA ALA A 51 4.18 5.35 -2.51
C ALA A 51 5.63 5.36 -3.02
N THR A 52 6.60 5.89 -2.26
CA THR A 52 8.01 5.86 -2.63
C THR A 52 8.54 4.43 -2.73
N VAL A 53 8.26 3.58 -1.75
CA VAL A 53 8.68 2.16 -1.76
C VAL A 53 7.98 1.42 -2.91
N LEU A 54 6.68 1.62 -3.09
CA LEU A 54 5.91 1.03 -4.18
C LEU A 54 6.51 1.41 -5.54
N HIS A 55 6.73 2.70 -5.80
CA HIS A 55 7.30 3.16 -7.07
C HIS A 55 8.69 2.58 -7.34
N ALA A 56 9.53 2.40 -6.32
CA ALA A 56 10.81 1.74 -6.49
C ALA A 56 10.67 0.27 -6.94
N VAL A 57 9.67 -0.45 -6.42
CA VAL A 57 9.35 -1.82 -6.86
C VAL A 57 8.76 -1.82 -8.27
N LEU A 58 7.85 -0.91 -8.59
CA LEU A 58 7.24 -0.82 -9.93
C LEU A 58 8.28 -0.48 -11.00
N ASP A 59 9.18 0.46 -10.72
CA ASP A 59 10.30 0.81 -11.62
C ASP A 59 11.31 -0.34 -11.75
N TYR A 60 11.54 -1.11 -10.69
CA TYR A 60 12.31 -2.34 -10.78
C TYR A 60 11.62 -3.34 -11.71
N ALA A 61 10.33 -3.62 -11.50
CA ALA A 61 9.56 -4.57 -12.28
C ALA A 61 9.52 -4.23 -13.78
N ALA A 62 9.37 -2.95 -14.12
CA ALA A 62 9.40 -2.47 -15.50
C ALA A 62 10.72 -2.83 -16.23
N ARG A 63 11.81 -3.02 -15.50
CA ARG A 63 13.14 -3.38 -16.05
C ARG A 63 13.46 -4.88 -15.92
N HIS A 64 12.63 -5.65 -15.23
CA HIS A 64 12.83 -7.06 -14.94
C HIS A 64 11.60 -7.91 -15.33
N THR A 65 11.04 -7.63 -16.51
CA THR A 65 9.93 -8.41 -17.10
C THR A 65 8.75 -8.59 -16.13
N GLY A 66 8.40 -7.53 -15.42
CA GLY A 66 7.29 -7.53 -14.46
C GLY A 66 7.62 -8.12 -13.08
N GLN A 67 8.81 -8.64 -12.85
CA GLN A 67 9.19 -9.25 -11.58
C GLN A 67 9.72 -8.22 -10.59
N GLY A 68 9.28 -8.29 -9.33
CA GLY A 68 9.92 -7.55 -8.23
C GLY A 68 11.31 -8.10 -7.89
N PRO A 69 12.11 -7.38 -7.08
CA PRO A 69 13.38 -7.90 -6.61
C PRO A 69 13.15 -9.16 -5.76
N LEU A 70 14.08 -10.12 -5.77
CA LEU A 70 13.91 -11.34 -4.97
C LEU A 70 13.90 -11.03 -3.46
N HIS A 71 14.72 -10.06 -3.05
CA HIS A 71 14.70 -9.52 -1.70
C HIS A 71 14.75 -7.99 -1.75
N ALA A 72 13.89 -7.31 -1.00
CA ALA A 72 13.71 -5.86 -1.14
C ALA A 72 14.94 -5.01 -0.75
N SER A 73 15.90 -5.59 -0.01
CA SER A 73 17.19 -4.93 0.24
C SER A 73 18.01 -4.68 -1.03
N GLU A 74 17.69 -5.34 -2.15
CA GLU A 74 18.26 -5.04 -3.46
C GLU A 74 18.00 -3.59 -3.90
N LEU A 75 16.86 -3.02 -3.50
CA LEU A 75 16.55 -1.61 -3.79
C LEU A 75 17.55 -0.66 -3.10
N VAL A 76 18.08 -1.05 -1.95
CA VAL A 76 19.14 -0.31 -1.23
C VAL A 76 20.48 -0.54 -1.91
N ALA A 77 20.89 -1.80 -2.12
CA ALA A 77 22.20 -2.13 -2.70
C ALA A 77 22.39 -1.61 -4.14
N SER A 78 21.30 -1.41 -4.89
CA SER A 78 21.32 -0.82 -6.22
C SER A 78 21.26 0.72 -6.23
N GLY A 79 21.21 1.36 -5.07
CA GLY A 79 21.08 2.82 -4.93
C GLY A 79 19.74 3.39 -5.40
N ARG A 80 18.72 2.54 -5.60
CA ARG A 80 17.38 2.96 -6.06
C ARG A 80 16.54 3.55 -4.93
N LEU A 81 16.77 3.08 -3.71
CA LEU A 81 16.01 3.50 -2.55
C LEU A 81 16.91 3.52 -1.31
N PRO A 82 17.14 4.69 -0.69
CA PRO A 82 17.88 4.77 0.58
C PRO A 82 17.28 3.92 1.69
N ALA A 83 18.11 3.39 2.59
CA ALA A 83 17.66 2.51 3.68
C ALA A 83 16.60 3.16 4.57
N GLY A 84 16.71 4.47 4.79
CA GLY A 84 15.77 5.27 5.58
C GLY A 84 14.30 5.18 5.12
N HIS A 85 14.03 4.81 3.87
CA HIS A 85 12.67 4.63 3.38
C HIS A 85 11.98 3.36 3.88
N PHE A 86 12.72 2.40 4.45
CA PHE A 86 12.17 1.18 5.02
C PHE A 86 11.75 1.34 6.49
N ALA A 87 12.02 2.50 7.10
CA ALA A 87 11.51 2.89 8.42
C ALA A 87 10.42 3.97 8.25
N LEU A 88 9.18 3.62 8.58
CA LEU A 88 8.06 4.54 8.52
C LEU A 88 8.24 5.71 9.48
N SER A 89 7.72 6.87 9.09
CA SER A 89 7.73 8.05 9.94
C SER A 89 7.02 7.75 11.26
N LYS A 90 7.72 8.05 12.36
CA LYS A 90 7.28 7.82 13.75
C LYS A 90 7.01 6.34 14.09
N SER A 91 7.56 5.39 13.34
CA SER A 91 7.69 4.02 13.86
C SER A 91 8.88 3.92 14.81
N ALA A 92 8.92 2.83 15.58
CA ALA A 92 10.08 2.50 16.42
C ALA A 92 11.18 1.75 15.65
N THR A 93 11.00 1.52 14.34
CA THR A 93 11.96 0.81 13.50
C THR A 93 13.20 1.67 13.25
N SER A 94 14.37 1.10 13.51
CA SER A 94 15.67 1.68 13.19
C SER A 94 16.33 0.86 12.09
N THR A 95 16.76 1.48 10.99
CA THR A 95 17.44 0.80 9.87
C THR A 95 18.74 0.14 10.31
N ALA A 96 19.41 0.70 11.32
CA ALA A 96 20.59 0.12 11.96
C ALA A 96 20.28 -1.16 12.76
N ALA A 97 19.01 -1.49 12.97
CA ALA A 97 18.55 -2.72 13.62
C ALA A 97 17.78 -3.65 12.68
N VAL A 98 17.53 -3.26 11.42
CA VAL A 98 16.88 -4.12 10.43
C VAL A 98 17.92 -5.06 9.84
N PRO A 99 17.86 -6.38 10.14
CA PRO A 99 18.86 -7.33 9.66
C PRO A 99 18.75 -7.56 8.15
N VAL A 100 19.90 -7.74 7.50
CA VAL A 100 20.04 -8.22 6.12
C VAL A 100 21.27 -9.11 6.07
N SER A 101 21.08 -10.44 6.03
CA SER A 101 22.13 -11.46 5.88
C SER A 101 23.50 -11.12 6.52
N GLY A 102 23.56 -11.12 7.85
CA GLY A 102 24.81 -10.89 8.59
C GLY A 102 25.23 -9.43 8.75
N THR A 103 24.47 -8.48 8.19
CA THR A 103 24.62 -7.04 8.41
C THR A 103 23.25 -6.39 8.69
N THR A 104 23.16 -5.07 8.61
CA THR A 104 21.93 -4.29 8.79
C THR A 104 21.65 -3.46 7.54
N LEU A 105 20.42 -2.96 7.40
CA LEU A 105 20.02 -2.18 6.22
C LEU A 105 20.84 -0.88 6.09
N ASP A 106 21.14 -0.24 7.22
CA ASP A 106 21.98 0.97 7.28
C ASP A 106 23.44 0.67 6.88
N ALA A 107 24.00 -0.42 7.39
CA ALA A 107 25.35 -0.85 7.04
C ALA A 107 25.45 -1.32 5.58
N LEU A 108 24.40 -1.96 5.05
CA LEU A 108 24.32 -2.36 3.64
C LEU A 108 24.44 -1.16 2.69
N GLU A 109 23.78 -0.04 3.00
CA GLU A 109 23.83 1.17 2.17
C GLU A 109 25.24 1.77 2.09
N ALA A 110 26.06 1.55 3.12
CA ALA A 110 27.44 2.03 3.17
C ALA A 110 28.47 1.10 2.50
N LEU A 111 28.09 -0.12 2.09
CA LEU A 111 29.00 -1.08 1.48
C LEU A 111 29.36 -0.70 0.03
N PRO A 112 30.56 -1.08 -0.45
CA PRO A 112 30.86 -1.08 -1.88
C PRO A 112 29.86 -1.95 -2.67
N TYR A 113 29.57 -1.58 -3.91
CA TYR A 113 28.54 -2.23 -4.73
C TYR A 113 28.68 -3.77 -4.79
N GLU A 114 29.88 -4.30 -5.05
CA GLU A 114 30.09 -5.75 -5.16
C GLU A 114 29.79 -6.48 -3.84
N GLU A 115 30.19 -5.90 -2.69
CA GLU A 115 29.91 -6.45 -1.37
C GLU A 115 28.41 -6.37 -1.03
N ALA A 116 27.76 -5.25 -1.37
CA ALA A 116 26.34 -5.06 -1.19
C ALA A 116 25.53 -6.09 -2.00
N GLN A 117 25.91 -6.36 -3.25
CA GLN A 117 25.27 -7.38 -4.08
C GLN A 117 25.45 -8.79 -3.51
N ALA A 118 26.62 -9.12 -2.95
CA ALA A 118 26.84 -10.42 -2.30
C ALA A 118 25.93 -10.60 -1.06
N VAL A 119 25.76 -9.55 -0.25
CA VAL A 119 24.85 -9.55 0.91
C VAL A 119 23.39 -9.74 0.47
N VAL A 120 22.96 -9.03 -0.58
CA VAL A 120 21.59 -9.15 -1.12
C VAL A 120 21.35 -10.54 -1.70
N ALA A 121 22.29 -11.09 -2.46
CA ALA A 121 22.19 -12.43 -3.00
C ALA A 121 22.06 -13.48 -1.87
N ALA A 122 22.83 -13.32 -0.79
CA ALA A 122 22.72 -14.17 0.39
C ALA A 122 21.35 -14.01 1.10
N ALA A 123 20.84 -12.78 1.22
CA ALA A 123 19.52 -12.53 1.80
C ALA A 123 18.39 -13.14 0.94
N ALA A 124 18.49 -13.04 -0.39
CA ALA A 124 17.54 -13.67 -1.31
C ALA A 124 17.60 -15.19 -1.25
N ALA A 125 18.80 -15.79 -1.19
CA ALA A 125 18.98 -17.24 -1.06
C ALA A 125 18.50 -17.79 0.30
N ALA A 126 18.44 -16.94 1.33
CA ALA A 126 17.91 -17.31 2.65
C ALA A 126 16.37 -17.31 2.71
N LEU A 127 15.68 -16.74 1.71
CA LEU A 127 14.23 -16.83 1.66
C LEU A 127 13.79 -18.28 1.42
N PRO A 128 12.84 -18.81 2.19
CA PRO A 128 12.31 -20.15 1.96
C PRO A 128 11.72 -20.30 0.55
N GLU A 129 11.81 -21.50 -0.01
CA GLU A 129 11.08 -21.84 -1.24
C GLU A 129 9.57 -21.63 -1.03
N GLY A 130 8.88 -21.11 -2.05
CA GLY A 130 7.45 -20.79 -1.96
C GLY A 130 7.13 -19.55 -1.13
N THR A 131 8.10 -18.67 -0.85
CA THR A 131 7.84 -17.37 -0.20
C THR A 131 6.80 -16.57 -0.98
N VAL A 132 5.71 -16.20 -0.29
CA VAL A 132 4.64 -15.33 -0.82
C VAL A 132 4.74 -13.92 -0.28
N ALA A 133 5.37 -13.75 0.89
CA ALA A 133 5.65 -12.44 1.46
C ALA A 133 6.91 -12.43 2.32
N HIS A 134 7.66 -11.33 2.29
CA HIS A 134 8.80 -11.13 3.17
C HIS A 134 8.82 -9.71 3.73
N ARG A 135 9.46 -9.52 4.89
CA ARG A 135 9.54 -8.23 5.58
C ARG A 135 10.94 -7.64 5.50
N VAL A 136 11.01 -6.33 5.19
CA VAL A 136 12.20 -5.50 5.38
C VAL A 136 11.76 -4.20 6.05
N GLY A 137 12.25 -3.97 7.28
CA GLY A 137 11.81 -2.86 8.12
C GLY A 137 10.30 -2.90 8.37
N ASP A 138 9.64 -1.77 8.13
CA ASP A 138 8.19 -1.60 8.32
C ASP A 138 7.35 -2.05 7.12
N PHE A 139 7.97 -2.64 6.10
CA PHE A 139 7.30 -3.02 4.86
C PHE A 139 7.28 -4.53 4.68
N VAL A 140 6.12 -5.04 4.27
CA VAL A 140 5.92 -6.43 3.86
C VAL A 140 5.68 -6.45 2.37
N PHE A 141 6.59 -7.08 1.63
CA PHE A 141 6.54 -7.21 0.19
C PHE A 141 5.79 -8.49 -0.16
N VAL A 142 4.70 -8.37 -0.90
CA VAL A 142 3.68 -9.42 -1.14
C VAL A 142 3.49 -9.75 -2.63
N TYR A 143 4.38 -9.26 -3.48
CA TYR A 143 4.33 -9.43 -4.94
C TYR A 143 4.84 -10.78 -5.44
N HIS A 144 5.39 -11.64 -4.57
CA HIS A 144 6.04 -12.88 -5.00
C HIS A 144 5.11 -13.75 -5.84
N GLY A 145 5.63 -14.20 -6.99
CA GLY A 145 4.91 -14.98 -7.99
C GLY A 145 4.03 -14.17 -8.96
N ALA A 146 3.84 -12.86 -8.73
CA ALA A 146 3.07 -12.01 -9.61
C ALA A 146 3.94 -11.38 -10.71
N ASP A 147 3.42 -11.34 -11.93
CA ASP A 147 3.86 -10.35 -12.92
C ASP A 147 3.25 -9.01 -12.55
N ILE A 148 4.01 -8.14 -11.88
CA ILE A 148 3.55 -6.85 -11.39
C ILE A 148 3.10 -5.92 -12.53
N SER A 149 3.72 -6.03 -13.70
CA SER A 149 3.38 -5.17 -14.86
C SER A 149 2.11 -5.62 -15.57
N ALA A 150 1.76 -6.91 -15.49
CA ALA A 150 0.53 -7.47 -16.07
C ALA A 150 -0.57 -7.72 -15.04
N ALA A 151 -0.27 -7.60 -13.74
CA ALA A 151 -1.22 -7.85 -12.67
C ALA A 151 -2.45 -6.95 -12.78
N ALA A 152 -3.61 -7.50 -12.41
CA ALA A 152 -4.79 -6.69 -12.21
C ALA A 152 -4.46 -5.56 -11.22
N GLY A 153 -4.87 -4.33 -11.54
CA GLY A 153 -4.46 -3.13 -10.80
C GLY A 153 -4.69 -3.21 -9.29
N GLY A 154 -5.69 -3.98 -8.84
CA GLY A 154 -5.98 -4.17 -7.42
C GLY A 154 -4.97 -5.03 -6.63
N ILE A 155 -4.06 -5.78 -7.27
CA ILE A 155 -3.14 -6.68 -6.56
C ILE A 155 -2.13 -5.89 -5.72
N TRP A 156 -2.04 -6.19 -4.42
CA TRP A 156 -1.04 -5.65 -3.53
C TRP A 156 0.37 -6.10 -3.92
N VAL A 157 1.30 -5.15 -3.86
CA VAL A 157 2.74 -5.31 -4.12
C VAL A 157 3.51 -5.16 -2.80
N VAL A 158 3.14 -4.17 -1.99
CA VAL A 158 3.79 -3.88 -0.71
C VAL A 158 2.75 -3.39 0.30
N VAL A 159 2.92 -3.76 1.57
CA VAL A 159 2.09 -3.27 2.68
C VAL A 159 2.99 -2.61 3.71
N ALA A 160 2.75 -1.33 3.98
CA ALA A 160 3.31 -0.63 5.12
C ALA A 160 2.61 -1.14 6.39
N ALA A 161 3.30 -2.02 7.10
CA ALA A 161 2.84 -2.69 8.31
C ALA A 161 3.94 -2.56 9.36
N PRO A 162 4.00 -1.45 10.13
CA PRO A 162 5.02 -1.29 11.15
C PRO A 162 5.05 -2.51 12.08
N ASP A 163 6.23 -2.90 12.53
CA ASP A 163 6.39 -4.11 13.35
C ASP A 163 5.51 -4.01 14.61
N ALA A 164 4.59 -4.96 14.77
CA ALA A 164 3.65 -5.01 15.89
C ALA A 164 4.36 -5.13 17.25
N LEU A 165 5.60 -5.62 17.29
CA LEU A 165 6.43 -5.65 18.50
C LEU A 165 6.95 -4.26 18.89
N ALA A 166 7.11 -3.38 17.90
CA ALA A 166 7.68 -2.04 18.07
C ALA A 166 6.60 -0.96 18.15
N ASP A 167 5.42 -1.18 17.54
CA ASP A 167 4.31 -0.22 17.51
C ASP A 167 2.95 -0.96 17.61
N PRO A 168 2.17 -0.79 18.70
CA PRO A 168 0.95 -1.58 18.91
C PRO A 168 -0.15 -1.30 17.88
N ALA A 169 -0.97 -2.33 17.63
CA ALA A 169 -1.98 -2.57 16.57
C ALA A 169 -3.09 -1.50 16.33
N SER A 170 -2.94 -0.27 16.80
CA SER A 170 -3.92 0.82 16.63
C SER A 170 -3.71 1.66 15.37
N GLN A 171 -2.73 1.31 14.54
CA GLN A 171 -2.32 2.14 13.40
C GLN A 171 -2.90 1.62 12.08
N ALA A 172 -3.38 2.55 11.26
CA ALA A 172 -3.78 2.25 9.90
C ALA A 172 -2.56 1.75 9.09
N LEU A 173 -2.81 0.73 8.26
CA LEU A 173 -1.84 0.22 7.30
C LEU A 173 -2.04 0.91 5.94
N PHE A 174 -1.03 0.82 5.08
CA PHE A 174 -1.14 1.29 3.70
C PHE A 174 -0.71 0.18 2.75
N ALA A 175 -1.61 -0.23 1.85
CA ALA A 175 -1.29 -1.18 0.80
C ALA A 175 -0.99 -0.42 -0.50
N GLY A 176 0.14 -0.74 -1.12
CA GLY A 176 0.50 -0.30 -2.45
C GLY A 176 0.17 -1.36 -3.49
N HIS A 177 -0.49 -0.92 -4.55
CA HIS A 177 -1.07 -1.78 -5.57
C HIS A 177 -0.25 -1.77 -6.86
N ALA A 178 -0.42 -2.80 -7.70
CA ALA A 178 0.31 -2.95 -8.96
C ALA A 178 0.06 -1.81 -9.97
N ASP A 179 -1.08 -1.12 -9.87
CA ASP A 179 -1.39 0.08 -10.68
C ASP A 179 -0.77 1.38 -10.13
N GLY A 180 -0.01 1.32 -9.04
CA GLY A 180 0.60 2.48 -8.38
C GLY A 180 -0.30 3.19 -7.37
N SER A 181 -1.56 2.76 -7.22
CA SER A 181 -2.45 3.32 -6.21
C SER A 181 -2.06 2.88 -4.79
N ILE A 182 -2.50 3.66 -3.80
CA ILE A 182 -2.30 3.39 -2.38
C ILE A 182 -3.66 3.37 -1.70
N THR A 183 -3.98 2.27 -1.01
CA THR A 183 -5.18 2.16 -0.18
C THR A 183 -4.81 2.18 1.28
N ARG A 184 -5.52 3.01 2.06
CA ARG A 184 -5.45 3.02 3.51
C ARG A 184 -6.35 1.91 4.07
N ILE A 185 -5.80 1.11 4.98
CA ILE A 185 -6.53 0.08 5.70
C ILE A 185 -6.64 0.53 7.15
N ASP A 186 -7.84 0.90 7.58
CA ASP A 186 -8.07 1.33 8.96
C ASP A 186 -7.94 0.17 9.95
N PRO A 187 -7.66 0.46 11.24
CA PRO A 187 -7.65 -0.55 12.29
C PRO A 187 -8.96 -1.36 12.29
N GLY A 188 -8.85 -2.69 12.26
CA GLY A 188 -9.99 -3.61 12.16
C GLY A 188 -10.46 -3.91 10.73
N GLY A 189 -10.03 -3.13 9.72
CA GLY A 189 -10.37 -3.38 8.31
C GLY A 189 -9.51 -4.45 7.63
N LEU A 190 -8.41 -4.87 8.26
CA LEU A 190 -7.42 -5.75 7.64
C LEU A 190 -7.98 -7.11 7.21
N ALA A 191 -8.83 -7.74 8.03
CA ALA A 191 -9.41 -9.04 7.70
C ALA A 191 -10.29 -8.99 6.44
N ALA A 192 -11.10 -7.93 6.28
CA ALA A 192 -11.92 -7.73 5.09
C ALA A 192 -11.04 -7.45 3.87
N ALA A 193 -10.06 -6.54 4.01
CA ALA A 193 -9.13 -6.20 2.94
C ALA A 193 -8.30 -7.41 2.46
N LEU A 194 -7.86 -8.28 3.37
CA LEU A 194 -7.18 -9.54 3.03
C LEU A 194 -8.10 -10.53 2.31
N THR A 195 -9.38 -10.58 2.69
CA THR A 195 -10.36 -11.45 2.02
C THR A 195 -10.55 -11.02 0.57
N GLU A 196 -10.73 -9.71 0.33
CA GLU A 196 -10.83 -9.14 -1.02
C GLU A 196 -9.56 -9.37 -1.83
N GLN A 197 -8.40 -9.11 -1.23
CA GLN A 197 -7.12 -9.30 -1.89
C GLN A 197 -6.85 -10.77 -2.24
N ASN A 198 -7.22 -11.71 -1.37
CA ASN A 198 -7.06 -13.14 -1.64
C ASN A 198 -8.01 -13.66 -2.72
N ALA A 199 -9.21 -13.05 -2.88
CA ALA A 199 -10.08 -13.34 -4.01
C ALA A 199 -9.43 -12.92 -5.34
N LEU A 200 -8.89 -11.69 -5.41
CA LEU A 200 -8.17 -11.20 -6.60
C LEU A 200 -6.92 -12.03 -6.92
N ARG A 201 -6.19 -12.46 -5.89
CA ARG A 201 -5.03 -13.34 -6.05
C ARG A 201 -5.44 -14.70 -6.60
N ALA A 202 -6.54 -15.29 -6.11
CA ALA A 202 -7.05 -16.54 -6.63
C ALA A 202 -7.45 -16.45 -8.11
N GLU A 203 -8.10 -15.35 -8.53
CA GLU A 203 -8.42 -15.09 -9.95
C GLU A 203 -7.17 -15.00 -10.83
N SER A 204 -6.05 -14.55 -10.24
CA SER A 204 -4.76 -14.41 -10.91
C SER A 204 -3.85 -15.64 -10.76
N GLY A 205 -4.33 -16.73 -10.15
CA GLY A 205 -3.53 -17.94 -9.90
C GLY A 205 -2.42 -17.78 -8.87
N LEU A 206 -2.49 -16.74 -8.03
CA LEU A 206 -1.50 -16.44 -7.00
C LEU A 206 -1.89 -17.08 -5.66
N PRO A 207 -0.91 -17.58 -4.87
CA PRO A 207 -1.17 -18.08 -3.52
C PRO A 207 -1.79 -17.02 -2.61
N PRO A 208 -2.64 -17.39 -1.64
CA PRO A 208 -3.22 -16.43 -0.70
C PRO A 208 -2.15 -15.82 0.21
N LEU A 209 -2.42 -14.59 0.67
CA LEU A 209 -1.63 -13.89 1.68
C LEU A 209 -2.16 -14.20 3.09
N SER A 210 -1.23 -14.38 4.02
CA SER A 210 -1.48 -14.33 5.46
C SER A 210 -1.52 -12.87 5.95
N ASP A 211 -1.87 -12.68 7.22
CA ASP A 211 -1.85 -11.36 7.85
C ASP A 211 -0.44 -10.73 7.79
N PRO A 212 -0.25 -9.58 7.11
CA PRO A 212 1.06 -8.92 6.98
C PRO A 212 1.67 -8.50 8.33
N THR A 213 0.86 -8.26 9.36
CA THR A 213 1.35 -7.92 10.70
C THR A 213 2.00 -9.11 11.40
N THR A 214 1.75 -10.33 10.94
CA THR A 214 2.35 -11.56 11.49
C THR A 214 3.64 -11.97 10.79
N VAL A 215 3.92 -11.41 9.61
CA VAL A 215 5.15 -11.67 8.85
C VAL A 215 6.30 -10.99 9.57
N THR A 216 7.35 -11.72 9.91
CA THR A 216 8.57 -11.17 10.51
C THR A 216 9.77 -11.42 9.61
N HIS A 217 10.91 -10.77 9.87
CA HIS A 217 12.13 -11.03 9.08
C HIS A 217 12.53 -12.51 9.13
N GLU A 218 12.48 -13.12 10.32
CA GLU A 218 12.82 -14.54 10.53
C GLU A 218 11.72 -15.51 10.07
N ARG A 219 10.51 -15.02 9.84
CA ARG A 219 9.36 -15.83 9.44
C ARG A 219 8.65 -15.19 8.25
N PRO A 220 9.24 -15.27 7.05
CA PRO A 220 8.55 -14.96 5.80
C PRO A 220 7.27 -15.81 5.68
N ALA A 221 6.25 -15.27 5.02
CA ALA A 221 5.07 -16.06 4.69
C ALA A 221 5.40 -16.94 3.48
N VAL A 222 5.06 -18.23 3.58
CA VAL A 222 5.26 -19.22 2.52
C VAL A 222 3.92 -19.85 2.15
N CYS A 223 3.73 -20.17 0.87
CA CYS A 223 2.72 -21.12 0.47
C CYS A 223 3.30 -22.52 0.67
N LEU A 224 2.65 -23.34 1.48
CA LEU A 224 3.00 -24.76 1.53
C LEU A 224 2.69 -25.39 0.16
N PRO A 225 3.53 -26.32 -0.34
CA PRO A 225 3.28 -27.04 -1.58
C PRO A 225 2.05 -27.97 -1.48
#